data_AF-A0A2V7EHH0-F1
#
_entry.id   AF-A0A2V7EHH0-F1
#
_cell.length_a   1.000
_cell.length_b   1.000
_cell.length_c   1.000
_cell.angle_alpha   90.00
_cell.angle_beta   90.00
_cell.angle_gamma   90.00
#
_symmetry.space_group_name_H-M   'P 1'
#
loop_
_entity.id
_entity.type
_entity.pdbx_description
1 polymer ?
#
loop_
_entity_poly.entity_id
_entity_poly.type
_entity_poly.pdbx_seq_one_letter_code
_entity_poly.pdbx_strand_id
1 'polypeptide(L)'
;MRIQRARPGRISQRSARILRASARIASLGALSSESCHSSNARAEQCNLERISYGSEAAMTDVQRTSSSESGRTYQLDRLIGKGGFGEVYLATPTPQDGLPAQVCIKITERLSAWLREAYFAELLFREPRALRVFDRFVEVDSGRTRYCIALEYAVHGDLSVWLEKKGPQSERFVRREIAAILNALDILHRGQALHRDLTPFNVFVCEGEQLKLGDFGIAMHQRSARGVTADAFNMFNAPAEIAWGRVRRWQQRDDIYQVGLIVAMLLRGDITSPMSSRDVRRLPCSDHLKEVIYRCLGARGKRYEAAGELIAALRHRPKQPQLGRVVSLKGKRVSFTGFLTRPRSEAIAAAKKAGAIVQSKPGPSSDVLVRGRPNALQIAGDDGGTKLLEIRRLATRGHAVKVIGERQFWRLVESKAKPRKPTRRSKATSRA
;
A
#
# COMPACT_ATOMS: atom_id res chain seq x y z
N MET A 1 26.81 -35.34 -26.53
CA MET A 1 25.38 -35.49 -26.21
C MET A 1 24.89 -34.17 -25.59
N ARG A 2 24.17 -33.35 -26.38
CA ARG A 2 23.76 -31.97 -26.04
C ARG A 2 22.47 -31.98 -25.21
N ILE A 3 22.48 -31.35 -24.03
CA ILE A 3 21.26 -31.04 -23.27
C ILE A 3 20.75 -29.66 -23.74
N GLN A 4 19.60 -29.65 -24.41
CA GLN A 4 18.95 -28.44 -24.91
C GLN A 4 18.25 -27.66 -23.79
N ARG A 5 18.38 -26.33 -23.85
CA ARG A 5 17.66 -25.35 -23.03
C ARG A 5 16.24 -25.15 -23.57
N ALA A 6 15.22 -25.25 -22.71
CA ALA A 6 13.86 -24.84 -23.03
C ALA A 6 13.67 -23.31 -22.88
N ARG A 7 13.05 -22.69 -23.88
CA ARG A 7 12.68 -21.26 -23.95
C ARG A 7 11.41 -20.96 -23.11
N PRO A 8 11.21 -19.74 -22.60
CA PRO A 8 9.98 -19.36 -21.92
C PRO A 8 8.86 -19.09 -22.93
N GLY A 9 7.82 -19.94 -22.90
CA GLY A 9 6.60 -19.80 -23.69
C GLY A 9 5.60 -18.83 -23.06
N ARG A 10 4.87 -18.12 -23.92
CA ARG A 10 3.77 -17.19 -23.64
C ARG A 10 2.74 -17.82 -22.68
N ILE A 11 2.46 -17.14 -21.57
CA ILE A 11 1.35 -17.49 -20.67
C ILE A 11 0.05 -16.98 -21.32
N SER A 12 -0.84 -17.91 -21.64
CA SER A 12 -2.12 -17.66 -22.31
C SER A 12 -3.15 -16.98 -21.39
N GLN A 13 -4.14 -16.34 -22.00
CA GLN A 13 -5.26 -15.61 -21.39
C GLN A 13 -6.11 -16.40 -20.34
N ARG A 14 -5.76 -17.66 -20.03
CA ARG A 14 -6.40 -18.49 -18.98
C ARG A 14 -6.00 -18.09 -17.55
N SER A 15 -4.80 -17.58 -17.31
CA SER A 15 -4.33 -17.22 -15.95
C SER A 15 -5.01 -15.97 -15.37
N ALA A 16 -5.57 -15.09 -16.22
CA ALA A 16 -6.28 -13.88 -15.79
C ALA A 16 -7.70 -14.17 -15.24
N ARG A 17 -8.32 -15.30 -15.62
CA ARG A 17 -9.65 -15.72 -15.13
C ARG A 17 -9.62 -16.26 -13.70
N ILE A 18 -8.49 -16.84 -13.27
CA ILE A 18 -8.36 -17.43 -11.93
C ILE A 18 -8.30 -16.34 -10.85
N LEU A 19 -7.65 -15.20 -11.12
CA LEU A 19 -7.61 -14.06 -10.18
C LEU A 19 -8.98 -13.36 -10.02
N ARG A 20 -9.81 -13.30 -11.07
CA ARG A 20 -11.19 -12.76 -10.99
C ARG A 20 -12.13 -13.67 -10.18
N ALA A 21 -11.93 -14.99 -10.20
CA ALA A 21 -12.71 -15.94 -9.41
C ALA A 21 -12.25 -16.02 -7.94
N SER A 22 -10.94 -15.93 -7.68
CA SER A 22 -10.41 -16.12 -6.33
C SER A 22 -10.68 -14.95 -5.36
N ALA A 23 -10.90 -13.73 -5.86
CA ALA A 23 -11.32 -12.60 -5.02
C ALA A 23 -12.74 -12.79 -4.43
N ARG A 24 -13.57 -13.65 -5.03
CA ARG A 24 -14.90 -14.04 -4.51
C ARG A 24 -14.88 -15.32 -3.67
N ILE A 25 -13.91 -16.21 -3.87
CA ILE A 25 -13.80 -17.47 -3.10
C ILE A 25 -13.27 -17.22 -1.67
N ALA A 26 -12.47 -16.17 -1.44
CA ALA A 26 -11.95 -15.85 -0.10
C ALA A 26 -13.02 -15.36 0.92
N SER A 27 -14.28 -15.20 0.50
CA SER A 27 -15.42 -14.84 1.36
C SER A 27 -16.18 -16.05 1.92
N LEU A 28 -15.80 -17.27 1.53
CA LEU A 28 -16.36 -18.53 2.03
C LEU A 28 -15.30 -19.25 2.87
N GLY A 29 -15.24 -18.94 4.17
CA GLY A 29 -14.25 -19.57 5.04
C GLY A 29 -14.20 -19.01 6.46
N ALA A 30 -15.34 -18.88 7.11
CA ALA A 30 -15.40 -18.68 8.55
C ALA A 30 -16.68 -19.31 9.12
N LEU A 31 -16.70 -20.64 9.16
CA LEU A 31 -17.54 -21.38 10.11
C LEU A 31 -16.67 -22.41 10.84
N SER A 32 -16.98 -22.51 12.11
CA SER A 32 -16.28 -23.18 13.19
C SER A 32 -16.19 -24.70 13.05
N SER A 33 -15.25 -25.23 13.82
CA SER A 33 -15.06 -26.63 14.21
C SER A 33 -16.33 -27.44 14.40
N GLU A 34 -16.43 -28.57 13.70
CA GLU A 34 -16.89 -29.84 14.26
C GLU A 34 -16.47 -31.00 13.35
N SER A 35 -16.08 -32.11 13.99
CA SER A 35 -15.53 -33.33 13.42
C SER A 35 -16.59 -34.20 12.74
N CYS A 36 -16.34 -34.70 11.51
CA CYS A 36 -16.80 -36.04 11.11
C CYS A 36 -16.05 -36.56 9.87
N HIS A 37 -15.98 -37.89 9.79
CA HIS A 37 -15.20 -38.69 8.85
C HIS A 37 -15.82 -38.82 7.45
N SER A 38 -14.95 -39.14 6.48
CA SER A 38 -15.18 -39.91 5.25
C SER A 38 -15.67 -39.19 3.95
N SER A 39 -14.80 -39.31 2.94
CA SER A 39 -15.05 -39.58 1.50
C SER A 39 -16.34 -39.09 0.82
N ASN A 40 -16.21 -38.11 -0.09
CA ASN A 40 -16.30 -38.31 -1.55
C ASN A 40 -16.28 -36.96 -2.28
N ALA A 41 -15.34 -36.80 -3.22
CA ALA A 41 -15.24 -35.63 -4.08
C ALA A 41 -16.06 -35.85 -5.36
N ARG A 42 -17.08 -35.02 -5.60
CA ARG A 42 -17.64 -34.77 -6.93
C ARG A 42 -17.57 -33.27 -7.21
N ALA A 43 -16.82 -32.93 -8.25
CA ALA A 43 -16.59 -31.57 -8.71
C ALA A 43 -17.78 -31.11 -9.57
N GLU A 44 -18.49 -30.08 -9.13
CA GLU A 44 -19.42 -29.34 -9.97
C GLU A 44 -18.71 -28.17 -10.65
N GLN A 45 -18.67 -28.23 -11.99
CA GLN A 45 -18.22 -27.15 -12.86
C GLN A 45 -19.22 -26.00 -12.83
N CYS A 46 -18.85 -24.87 -12.24
CA CYS A 46 -19.64 -23.66 -12.30
C CYS A 46 -19.32 -22.88 -13.59
N ASN A 47 -20.35 -22.68 -14.42
CA ASN A 47 -20.28 -22.00 -15.71
C ASN A 47 -19.84 -20.52 -15.58
N LEU A 48 -18.91 -20.13 -16.46
CA LEU A 48 -18.39 -18.76 -16.60
C LEU A 48 -19.27 -17.97 -17.58
N GLU A 49 -20.29 -17.28 -17.08
CA GLU A 49 -20.95 -16.23 -17.89
C GLU A 49 -20.11 -14.95 -17.90
N ARG A 50 -19.80 -14.49 -19.11
CA ARG A 50 -19.05 -13.26 -19.40
C ARG A 50 -20.00 -12.08 -19.17
N ILE A 51 -19.58 -11.08 -18.40
CA ILE A 51 -20.20 -9.75 -18.44
C ILE A 51 -19.85 -9.14 -19.80
N SER A 52 -20.83 -9.18 -20.71
CA SER A 52 -20.85 -8.43 -21.95
C SER A 52 -21.44 -7.06 -21.64
N TYR A 53 -20.68 -5.99 -21.87
CA TYR A 53 -21.27 -4.66 -22.04
C TYR A 53 -21.82 -4.62 -23.47
N GLY A 54 -23.12 -4.92 -23.61
CA GLY A 54 -23.78 -4.97 -24.91
C GLY A 54 -25.30 -4.77 -24.79
N SER A 55 -25.76 -3.72 -25.47
CA SER A 55 -27.10 -3.43 -26.02
C SER A 55 -28.35 -3.47 -25.13
N GLU A 56 -29.09 -2.36 -25.21
CA GLU A 56 -30.49 -2.19 -24.83
C GLU A 56 -31.37 -3.41 -25.14
N ALA A 57 -31.95 -4.01 -24.10
CA ALA A 57 -33.25 -4.68 -24.19
C ALA A 57 -33.86 -4.91 -22.81
N ALA A 58 -35.18 -4.69 -22.76
CA ALA A 58 -36.18 -4.99 -21.73
C ALA A 58 -36.29 -4.04 -20.52
N MET A 59 -37.23 -3.10 -20.62
CA MET A 59 -37.92 -2.48 -19.49
C MET A 59 -38.53 -3.58 -18.60
N THR A 60 -37.88 -3.91 -17.50
CA THR A 60 -38.44 -4.75 -16.44
C THR A 60 -39.04 -3.88 -15.33
N ASP A 61 -40.12 -4.37 -14.74
CA ASP A 61 -40.91 -3.79 -13.64
C ASP A 61 -40.13 -2.78 -12.76
N VAL A 62 -40.63 -1.55 -12.69
CA VAL A 62 -39.94 -0.45 -11.99
C VAL A 62 -40.00 -0.70 -10.49
N GLN A 63 -38.99 -1.41 -9.97
CA GLN A 63 -38.85 -1.64 -8.55
C GLN A 63 -38.58 -0.31 -7.83
N ARG A 64 -39.22 -0.13 -6.68
CA ARG A 64 -39.04 1.05 -5.82
C ARG A 64 -38.70 0.57 -4.41
N THR A 65 -37.95 1.39 -3.69
CA THR A 65 -37.69 1.20 -2.27
C THR A 65 -37.89 2.55 -1.58
N SER A 66 -38.53 2.53 -0.41
CA SER A 66 -38.91 3.76 0.29
C SER A 66 -38.21 3.83 1.64
N SER A 67 -37.59 4.98 1.92
CA SER A 67 -36.92 5.24 3.18
C SER A 67 -37.91 5.67 4.25
N SER A 68 -38.00 4.88 5.32
CA SER A 68 -38.72 5.25 6.54
C SER A 68 -38.07 6.44 7.27
N GLU A 69 -36.77 6.66 7.07
CA GLU A 69 -36.02 7.69 7.80
C GLU A 69 -36.18 9.07 7.15
N SER A 70 -36.21 9.13 5.82
CA SER A 70 -36.27 10.40 5.08
C SER A 70 -37.60 10.67 4.38
N GLY A 71 -38.49 9.68 4.29
CA GLY A 71 -39.71 9.76 3.51
C GLY A 71 -39.50 9.75 2.00
N ARG A 72 -38.26 9.55 1.52
CA ARG A 72 -37.95 9.50 0.08
C ARG A 72 -38.22 8.12 -0.50
N THR A 73 -38.75 8.08 -1.71
CA THR A 73 -38.81 6.87 -2.54
C THR A 73 -37.68 6.92 -3.56
N TYR A 74 -36.96 5.81 -3.69
CA TYR A 74 -35.93 5.64 -4.71
C TYR A 74 -36.47 4.70 -5.79
N GLN A 75 -36.52 5.21 -7.02
CA GLN A 75 -36.82 4.40 -8.18
C GLN A 75 -35.56 3.63 -8.60
N LEU A 76 -35.59 2.30 -8.60
CA LEU A 76 -34.44 1.46 -8.96
C LEU A 76 -34.37 1.30 -10.47
N ASP A 77 -33.53 2.09 -11.12
CA ASP A 77 -33.48 2.18 -12.58
C ASP A 77 -32.70 1.02 -13.21
N ARG A 78 -31.58 0.62 -12.60
CA ARG A 78 -30.70 -0.43 -13.15
C ARG A 78 -29.83 -1.09 -12.10
N LEU A 79 -29.77 -2.42 -12.09
CA LEU A 79 -28.76 -3.16 -11.31
C LEU A 79 -27.35 -2.90 -11.88
N ILE A 80 -26.46 -2.32 -11.07
CA ILE A 80 -25.07 -2.00 -11.45
C ILE A 80 -24.03 -2.86 -10.75
N GLY A 81 -24.41 -3.61 -9.71
CA GLY A 81 -23.51 -4.55 -9.04
C GLY A 81 -24.27 -5.60 -8.23
N LYS A 82 -23.75 -6.83 -8.19
CA LYS A 82 -24.27 -7.94 -7.37
C LYS A 82 -23.12 -8.81 -6.86
N GLY A 83 -23.11 -9.11 -5.56
CA GLY A 83 -22.09 -9.93 -4.94
C GLY A 83 -22.39 -10.28 -3.48
N GLY A 84 -21.38 -10.77 -2.75
CA GLY A 84 -21.55 -11.21 -1.36
C GLY A 84 -21.96 -10.10 -0.38
N PHE A 85 -21.84 -8.83 -0.77
CA PHE A 85 -22.25 -7.68 0.03
C PHE A 85 -23.67 -7.20 -0.29
N GLY A 86 -24.35 -7.85 -1.25
CA GLY A 86 -25.70 -7.50 -1.67
C GLY A 86 -25.78 -7.04 -3.12
N GLU A 87 -26.84 -6.31 -3.41
CA GLU A 87 -27.16 -5.75 -4.72
C GLU A 87 -27.01 -4.24 -4.69
N VAL A 88 -26.56 -3.65 -5.79
CA VAL A 88 -26.40 -2.20 -5.94
C VAL A 88 -27.10 -1.76 -7.20
N TYR A 89 -28.03 -0.82 -7.05
CA TYR A 89 -28.84 -0.27 -8.12
C TYR A 89 -28.47 1.19 -8.35
N LEU A 90 -28.40 1.62 -9.61
CA LEU A 90 -28.57 3.02 -9.97
C LEU A 90 -30.02 3.39 -9.73
N ALA A 91 -30.26 4.54 -9.11
CA ALA A 91 -31.61 4.94 -8.72
C ALA A 91 -31.83 6.45 -8.81
N THR A 92 -33.09 6.82 -8.99
CA THR A 92 -33.56 8.20 -9.02
C THR A 92 -34.35 8.51 -7.74
N PRO A 93 -33.92 9.48 -6.90
CA PRO A 93 -34.62 9.83 -5.67
C PRO A 93 -35.87 10.69 -5.95
N THR A 94 -36.96 10.45 -5.22
CA THR A 94 -38.22 11.20 -5.28
C THR A 94 -38.76 11.46 -3.87
N PRO A 95 -38.97 12.72 -3.45
CA PRO A 95 -38.49 13.93 -4.12
C PRO A 95 -36.95 14.00 -4.12
N GLN A 96 -36.37 14.77 -5.04
CA GLN A 96 -34.91 14.91 -5.14
C GLN A 96 -34.33 15.70 -3.95
N ASP A 97 -34.99 16.76 -3.49
CA ASP A 97 -34.72 17.52 -2.24
C ASP A 97 -33.24 17.57 -1.81
N GLY A 98 -32.39 18.19 -2.64
CA GLY A 98 -30.96 18.40 -2.34
C GLY A 98 -30.04 17.21 -2.65
N LEU A 99 -30.57 16.09 -3.14
CA LEU A 99 -29.79 14.98 -3.67
C LEU A 99 -29.39 15.20 -5.15
N PRO A 100 -28.37 14.50 -5.66
CA PRO A 100 -28.12 14.42 -7.09
C PRO A 100 -29.27 13.74 -7.83
N ALA A 101 -29.39 13.99 -9.14
CA ALA A 101 -30.40 13.37 -9.99
C ALA A 101 -30.32 11.83 -10.01
N GLN A 102 -29.12 11.28 -9.80
CA GLN A 102 -28.88 9.85 -9.69
C GLN A 102 -28.04 9.52 -8.46
N VAL A 103 -28.44 8.47 -7.75
CA VAL A 103 -27.76 7.89 -6.59
C VAL A 103 -27.59 6.38 -6.78
N CYS A 104 -26.83 5.74 -5.90
CA CYS A 104 -26.77 4.29 -5.83
C CYS A 104 -27.52 3.79 -4.60
N ILE A 105 -28.40 2.80 -4.74
CA ILE A 105 -28.97 2.09 -3.59
C ILE A 105 -28.28 0.73 -3.44
N LYS A 106 -27.54 0.57 -2.34
CA LYS A 106 -26.99 -0.72 -1.92
C LYS A 106 -27.98 -1.41 -0.98
N ILE A 107 -28.38 -2.63 -1.31
CA ILE A 107 -29.34 -3.45 -0.58
C ILE A 107 -28.64 -4.72 -0.11
N THR A 108 -28.68 -5.01 1.19
CA THR A 108 -28.05 -6.19 1.78
C THR A 108 -28.93 -6.82 2.86
N GLU A 109 -28.81 -8.12 3.08
CA GLU A 109 -29.46 -8.81 4.23
C GLU A 109 -28.51 -8.86 5.45
N ARG A 110 -27.28 -8.34 5.32
CA ARG A 110 -26.24 -8.42 6.34
C ARG A 110 -26.23 -7.20 7.26
N LEU A 111 -26.98 -7.28 8.35
CA LEU A 111 -27.06 -6.23 9.38
C LEU A 111 -25.67 -5.71 9.83
N SER A 112 -24.72 -6.62 10.10
CA SER A 112 -23.41 -6.23 10.63
C SER A 112 -22.55 -5.43 9.65
N ALA A 113 -22.66 -5.70 8.34
CA ALA A 113 -21.97 -4.92 7.32
C ALA A 113 -22.62 -3.55 7.16
N TRP A 114 -23.96 -3.52 7.10
CA TRP A 114 -24.73 -2.28 7.02
C TRP A 114 -24.47 -1.34 8.21
N LEU A 115 -24.48 -1.85 9.45
CA LEU A 115 -24.18 -1.06 10.65
C LEU A 115 -22.78 -0.45 10.60
N ARG A 116 -21.78 -1.19 10.11
CA ARG A 116 -20.41 -0.67 9.94
C ARG A 116 -20.36 0.43 8.89
N GLU A 117 -20.98 0.22 7.73
CA GLU A 117 -21.03 1.23 6.67
C GLU A 117 -21.73 2.50 7.14
N ALA A 118 -22.88 2.38 7.81
CA ALA A 118 -23.61 3.50 8.39
C ALA A 118 -22.76 4.26 9.43
N TYR A 119 -22.08 3.54 10.32
CA TYR A 119 -21.21 4.16 11.33
C TYR A 119 -20.04 4.93 10.70
N PHE A 120 -19.33 4.31 9.74
CA PHE A 120 -18.16 4.96 9.13
C PHE A 120 -18.54 6.07 8.17
N ALA A 121 -19.73 6.01 7.57
CA ALA A 121 -20.31 7.12 6.84
C ALA A 121 -20.49 8.36 7.74
N GLU A 122 -21.03 8.18 8.95
CA GLU A 122 -21.15 9.25 9.94
C GLU A 122 -19.78 9.76 10.38
N LEU A 123 -18.80 8.88 10.61
CA LEU A 123 -17.45 9.31 10.98
C LEU A 123 -16.80 10.18 9.88
N LEU A 124 -17.09 9.90 8.61
CA LEU A 124 -16.45 10.51 7.44
C LEU A 124 -17.34 11.53 6.72
N PHE A 125 -18.48 11.94 7.27
CA PHE A 125 -19.48 12.74 6.56
C PHE A 125 -18.95 14.09 6.02
N ARG A 126 -17.95 14.68 6.67
CA ARG A 126 -17.31 15.95 6.27
C ARG A 126 -16.12 15.76 5.33
N GLU A 127 -15.68 14.52 5.11
CA GLU A 127 -14.51 14.24 4.29
C GLU A 127 -14.91 14.09 2.82
N PRO A 128 -14.54 15.03 1.94
CA PRO A 128 -14.96 15.01 0.53
C PRO A 128 -14.43 13.80 -0.24
N ARG A 129 -13.39 13.12 0.28
CA ARG A 129 -12.78 11.93 -0.32
C ARG A 129 -13.30 10.61 0.24
N ALA A 130 -14.33 10.64 1.09
CA ALA A 130 -15.16 9.47 1.38
C ALA A 130 -16.38 9.48 0.44
N LEU A 131 -16.80 8.31 -0.03
CA LEU A 131 -18.01 8.16 -0.83
C LEU A 131 -19.21 8.57 0.04
N ARG A 132 -19.98 9.57 -0.40
CA ARG A 132 -21.04 10.14 0.42
C ARG A 132 -22.18 9.13 0.61
N VAL A 133 -22.73 9.12 1.82
CA VAL A 133 -23.97 8.43 2.16
C VAL A 133 -25.05 9.48 2.37
N PHE A 134 -26.14 9.35 1.63
CA PHE A 134 -27.26 10.29 1.67
C PHE A 134 -28.39 9.80 2.58
N ASP A 135 -28.54 8.49 2.72
CA ASP A 135 -29.65 7.88 3.44
C ASP A 135 -29.29 6.45 3.86
N ARG A 136 -29.94 5.96 4.91
CA ARG A 136 -29.82 4.61 5.43
C ARG A 136 -31.16 4.20 6.03
N PHE A 137 -31.69 3.06 5.64
CA PHE A 137 -33.02 2.64 6.10
C PHE A 137 -33.18 1.14 6.00
N VAL A 138 -34.23 0.64 6.63
CA VAL A 138 -34.57 -0.78 6.65
C VAL A 138 -35.92 -0.96 5.97
N GLU A 139 -35.99 -1.92 5.06
CA GLU A 139 -37.22 -2.32 4.40
C GLU A 139 -37.56 -3.75 4.83
N VAL A 140 -38.83 -4.00 5.10
CA VAL A 140 -39.34 -5.35 5.38
C VAL A 140 -40.33 -5.68 4.26
N ASP A 141 -39.91 -6.57 3.36
CA ASP A 141 -40.72 -7.04 2.25
C ASP A 141 -40.96 -8.55 2.42
N SER A 142 -42.22 -8.94 2.51
CA SER A 142 -42.63 -10.36 2.53
C SER A 142 -41.91 -11.21 3.57
N GLY A 143 -41.67 -10.63 4.76
CA GLY A 143 -40.97 -11.28 5.88
C GLY A 143 -39.45 -11.29 5.77
N ARG A 144 -38.85 -10.66 4.75
CA ARG A 144 -37.40 -10.49 4.60
C ARG A 144 -36.98 -9.07 4.92
N THR A 145 -36.04 -8.93 5.85
CA THR A 145 -35.44 -7.63 6.19
C THR A 145 -34.30 -7.31 5.24
N ARG A 146 -34.43 -6.19 4.52
CA ARG A 146 -33.42 -5.62 3.64
C ARG A 146 -32.88 -4.33 4.26
N TYR A 147 -31.56 -4.22 4.30
CA TYR A 147 -30.87 -3.04 4.79
C TYR A 147 -30.36 -2.24 3.60
N CYS A 148 -30.81 -0.98 3.50
CA CYS A 148 -30.57 -0.12 2.35
C CYS A 148 -29.65 1.05 2.74
N ILE A 149 -28.76 1.42 1.82
CA ILE A 149 -27.91 2.61 1.92
C ILE A 149 -27.97 3.36 0.59
N ALA A 150 -28.35 4.63 0.62
CA ALA A 150 -28.26 5.53 -0.52
C ALA A 150 -26.89 6.20 -0.56
N LEU A 151 -26.17 6.02 -1.66
CA LEU A 151 -24.77 6.40 -1.85
C LEU A 151 -24.62 7.36 -3.03
N GLU A 152 -23.54 8.13 -3.02
CA GLU A 152 -23.07 8.87 -4.18
C GLU A 152 -22.81 7.95 -5.38
N TYR A 153 -23.32 8.35 -6.54
CA TYR A 153 -23.06 7.62 -7.78
C TYR A 153 -21.66 7.93 -8.33
N ALA A 154 -20.81 6.91 -8.36
CA ALA A 154 -19.52 6.96 -9.02
C ALA A 154 -19.69 6.79 -10.54
N VAL A 155 -19.86 7.90 -11.25
CA VAL A 155 -20.16 7.91 -12.70
C VAL A 155 -19.14 7.15 -13.56
N HIS A 156 -17.90 7.02 -13.10
CA HIS A 156 -16.85 6.27 -13.80
C HIS A 156 -16.63 4.85 -13.25
N GLY A 157 -17.44 4.42 -12.30
CA GLY A 157 -17.33 3.13 -11.61
C GLY A 157 -16.22 3.12 -10.56
N ASP A 158 -15.79 1.91 -10.20
CA ASP A 158 -14.62 1.72 -9.36
C ASP A 158 -13.30 1.90 -10.14
N LEU A 159 -12.19 2.03 -9.41
CA LEU A 159 -10.87 2.28 -9.95
C LEU A 159 -10.41 1.18 -10.90
N SER A 160 -10.88 -0.07 -10.75
CA SER A 160 -10.54 -1.15 -11.67
C SER A 160 -11.09 -0.89 -13.07
N VAL A 161 -12.39 -0.55 -13.17
CA VAL A 161 -13.07 -0.28 -14.44
C VAL A 161 -12.53 0.99 -15.08
N TRP A 162 -12.33 2.04 -14.29
CA TRP A 162 -11.79 3.30 -14.80
C TRP A 162 -10.35 3.13 -15.31
N LEU A 163 -9.50 2.40 -14.59
CA LEU A 163 -8.11 2.19 -14.99
C LEU A 163 -7.99 1.28 -16.22
N GLU A 164 -8.87 0.28 -16.36
CA GLU A 164 -8.94 -0.56 -17.57
C GLU A 164 -9.22 0.29 -18.83
N LYS A 165 -10.05 1.34 -18.71
CA LYS A 165 -10.37 2.26 -19.81
C LYS A 165 -9.30 3.32 -20.05
N LYS A 166 -8.73 3.89 -18.98
CA LYS A 166 -7.82 5.05 -19.06
C LYS A 166 -6.34 4.68 -19.20
N GLY A 167 -5.97 3.48 -18.74
CA GLY A 167 -4.57 3.06 -18.69
C GLY A 167 -3.74 3.80 -17.63
N PRO A 168 -2.40 3.78 -17.75
CA PRO A 168 -1.49 4.34 -16.75
C PRO A 168 -1.74 5.83 -16.46
N GLN A 169 -1.64 6.21 -15.19
CA GLN A 169 -1.86 7.58 -14.74
C GLN A 169 -0.56 8.33 -14.45
N SER A 170 -0.58 9.64 -14.68
CA SER A 170 0.57 10.50 -14.41
C SER A 170 0.90 10.54 -12.92
N GLU A 171 2.19 10.66 -12.61
CA GLU A 171 2.65 10.82 -11.21
C GLU A 171 1.96 12.01 -10.50
N ARG A 172 1.69 13.11 -11.22
CA ARG A 172 0.99 14.27 -10.66
C ARG A 172 -0.42 13.92 -10.22
N PHE A 173 -1.17 13.20 -11.06
CA PHE A 173 -2.51 12.72 -10.72
C PHE A 173 -2.45 11.78 -9.51
N VAL A 174 -1.58 10.77 -9.57
CA VAL A 174 -1.44 9.76 -8.50
C VAL A 174 -1.10 10.41 -7.16
N ARG A 175 -0.15 11.34 -7.11
CA ARG A 175 0.20 12.05 -5.86
C ARG A 175 -0.99 12.84 -5.30
N ARG A 176 -1.71 13.56 -6.17
CA ARG A 176 -2.84 14.41 -5.76
C ARG A 176 -3.99 13.56 -5.21
N GLU A 177 -4.45 12.58 -5.97
CA GLU A 177 -5.63 11.79 -5.60
C GLU A 177 -5.35 10.85 -4.42
N ILE A 178 -4.17 10.24 -4.35
CA ILE A 178 -3.82 9.35 -3.23
C ILE A 178 -3.62 10.15 -1.94
N ALA A 179 -2.99 11.34 -1.99
CA ALA A 179 -2.92 12.20 -0.81
C ALA A 179 -4.31 12.63 -0.33
N ALA A 180 -5.27 12.78 -1.24
CA ALA A 180 -6.63 13.14 -0.90
C ALA A 180 -7.39 11.96 -0.24
N ILE A 181 -7.33 10.75 -0.82
CA ILE A 181 -7.89 9.53 -0.20
C ILE A 181 -7.25 9.26 1.18
N LEU A 182 -5.95 9.51 1.32
CA LEU A 182 -5.27 9.34 2.59
C LEU A 182 -5.78 10.28 3.69
N ASN A 183 -6.41 11.41 3.38
CA ASN A 183 -7.06 12.23 4.41
C ASN A 183 -8.24 11.48 5.05
N ALA A 184 -9.07 10.82 4.24
CA ALA A 184 -10.16 9.97 4.73
C ALA A 184 -9.62 8.81 5.56
N LEU A 185 -8.55 8.16 5.09
CA LEU A 185 -7.90 7.09 5.84
C LEU A 185 -7.29 7.59 7.16
N ASP A 186 -6.74 8.81 7.19
CA ASP A 186 -6.18 9.41 8.41
C ASP A 186 -7.27 9.70 9.45
N ILE A 187 -8.44 10.18 9.04
CA ILE A 187 -9.60 10.36 9.94
C ILE A 187 -10.02 9.00 10.52
N LEU A 188 -10.15 7.97 9.67
CA LEU A 188 -10.48 6.61 10.09
C LEU A 188 -9.45 6.07 11.11
N HIS A 189 -8.16 6.22 10.81
CA HIS A 189 -7.06 5.76 11.66
C HIS A 189 -7.00 6.50 13.01
N ARG A 190 -7.28 7.81 13.04
CA ARG A 190 -7.38 8.60 14.28
C ARG A 190 -8.56 8.16 15.14
N GLY A 191 -9.68 7.81 14.51
CA GLY A 191 -10.83 7.14 15.14
C GLY A 191 -10.54 5.71 15.61
N GLN A 192 -9.28 5.26 15.59
CA GLN A 192 -8.87 3.90 15.95
C GLN A 192 -9.56 2.83 15.09
N ALA A 193 -9.92 3.14 13.85
CA ALA A 193 -10.50 2.19 12.92
C ALA A 193 -9.52 1.85 11.79
N LEU A 194 -9.65 0.63 11.27
CA LEU A 194 -8.82 0.08 10.20
C LEU A 194 -9.73 -0.34 9.04
N HIS A 195 -9.35 0.01 7.82
CA HIS A 195 -10.18 -0.31 6.65
C HIS A 195 -10.08 -1.79 6.25
N ARG A 196 -8.86 -2.35 6.27
CA ARG A 196 -8.54 -3.77 6.00
C ARG A 196 -8.79 -4.27 4.58
N ASP A 197 -9.42 -3.49 3.71
CA ASP A 197 -9.81 -3.91 2.35
C ASP A 197 -9.61 -2.80 1.31
N LEU A 198 -8.50 -2.08 1.40
CA LEU A 198 -8.17 -1.09 0.37
C LEU A 198 -7.76 -1.82 -0.91
N THR A 199 -8.64 -1.77 -1.91
CA THR A 199 -8.44 -2.38 -3.23
C THR A 199 -8.96 -1.46 -4.33
N PRO A 200 -8.60 -1.67 -5.61
CA PRO A 200 -9.20 -0.91 -6.71
C PRO A 200 -10.72 -1.04 -6.80
N PHE A 201 -11.33 -2.08 -6.22
CA PHE A 201 -12.79 -2.27 -6.24
C PHE A 201 -13.51 -1.42 -5.17
N ASN A 202 -12.78 -0.94 -4.16
CA ASN A 202 -13.31 -0.13 -3.05
C ASN A 202 -12.84 1.34 -3.13
N VAL A 203 -12.19 1.72 -4.23
CA VAL A 203 -11.88 3.11 -4.57
C VAL A 203 -12.73 3.48 -5.77
N PHE A 204 -13.57 4.49 -5.61
CA PHE A 204 -14.55 4.92 -6.60
C PHE A 204 -14.06 6.15 -7.35
N VAL A 205 -14.43 6.25 -8.63
CA VAL A 205 -14.10 7.38 -9.48
C VAL A 205 -15.38 8.17 -9.76
N CYS A 206 -15.52 9.29 -9.06
CA CYS A 206 -16.67 10.18 -9.14
C CYS A 206 -16.48 11.25 -10.23
N GLU A 207 -17.44 12.17 -10.31
CA GLU A 207 -17.39 13.31 -11.23
C GLU A 207 -16.05 14.07 -11.15
N GLY A 208 -15.57 14.53 -12.31
CA GLY A 208 -14.26 15.17 -12.43
C GLY A 208 -13.07 14.22 -12.21
N GLU A 209 -13.29 12.91 -12.33
CA GLU A 209 -12.30 11.84 -12.09
C GLU A 209 -11.67 11.91 -10.70
N GLN A 210 -12.46 12.33 -9.71
CA GLN A 210 -12.03 12.38 -8.32
C GLN A 210 -12.09 10.99 -7.71
N LEU A 211 -10.96 10.54 -7.14
CA LEU A 211 -10.94 9.30 -6.39
C LEU A 211 -11.55 9.50 -5.00
N LYS A 212 -12.44 8.60 -4.61
CA LYS A 212 -13.07 8.55 -3.28
C LYS A 212 -12.98 7.14 -2.69
N LEU A 213 -12.81 7.09 -1.38
CA LEU A 213 -12.77 5.86 -0.61
C LEU A 213 -14.19 5.42 -0.26
N GLY A 214 -14.52 4.15 -0.49
CA GLY A 214 -15.80 3.59 -0.07
C GLY A 214 -15.65 2.17 0.47
N ASP A 215 -16.80 1.55 0.73
CA ASP A 215 -16.96 0.20 1.28
C ASP A 215 -16.21 -0.06 2.61
N PHE A 216 -16.86 0.35 3.69
CA PHE A 216 -16.40 0.10 5.07
C PHE A 216 -17.03 -1.16 5.67
N GLY A 217 -17.59 -2.06 4.84
CA GLY A 217 -18.38 -3.23 5.28
C GLY A 217 -17.60 -4.23 6.14
N ILE A 218 -16.27 -4.15 6.16
CA ILE A 218 -15.40 -4.96 7.04
C ILE A 218 -14.43 -4.12 7.90
N ALA A 219 -14.62 -2.80 7.94
CA ALA A 219 -13.78 -1.93 8.76
C ALA A 219 -13.97 -2.22 10.26
N MET A 220 -12.91 -2.08 11.06
CA MET A 220 -12.92 -2.53 12.45
C MET A 220 -12.17 -1.59 13.38
N HIS A 221 -12.74 -1.29 14.54
CA HIS A 221 -12.07 -0.58 15.61
C HIS A 221 -11.00 -1.44 16.28
N GLN A 222 -9.80 -0.90 16.43
CA GLN A 222 -8.75 -1.45 17.27
C GLN A 222 -8.96 -1.04 18.72
N ARG A 223 -8.96 -2.02 19.63
CA ARG A 223 -9.06 -1.78 21.08
C ARG A 223 -7.73 -1.40 21.73
N SER A 224 -6.63 -1.50 20.97
CA SER A 224 -5.28 -1.15 21.43
C SER A 224 -4.34 -0.95 20.24
N ALA A 225 -3.17 -0.38 20.50
CA ALA A 225 -2.10 -0.24 19.51
C ALA A 225 -1.58 -1.59 18.94
N ARG A 226 -1.99 -2.74 19.50
CA ARG A 226 -1.66 -4.05 18.95
C ARG A 226 -2.39 -4.34 17.64
N GLY A 227 -3.43 -3.58 17.30
CA GLY A 227 -4.26 -3.77 16.11
C GLY A 227 -5.43 -4.72 16.33
N VAL A 228 -6.06 -5.16 15.24
CA VAL A 228 -7.19 -6.10 15.23
C VAL A 228 -6.75 -7.48 14.76
N THR A 229 -7.52 -8.52 15.06
CA THR A 229 -7.28 -9.85 14.47
C THR A 229 -7.39 -9.76 12.95
N ALA A 230 -6.41 -10.33 12.25
CA ALA A 230 -6.46 -10.44 10.79
C ALA A 230 -7.31 -11.67 10.41
N ASP A 231 -8.63 -11.50 10.43
CA ASP A 231 -9.62 -12.55 10.20
C ASP A 231 -10.51 -12.30 8.97
N ALA A 232 -10.52 -11.08 8.43
CA ALA A 232 -11.23 -10.73 7.20
C ALA A 232 -10.44 -9.67 6.41
N PHE A 233 -9.98 -10.04 5.22
CA PHE A 233 -9.24 -9.18 4.29
C PHE A 233 -9.16 -9.86 2.92
N ASN A 234 -8.93 -9.08 1.87
CA ASN A 234 -8.57 -9.65 0.57
C ASN A 234 -7.13 -10.20 0.59
N MET A 235 -6.98 -11.53 0.48
CA MET A 235 -5.69 -12.23 0.53
C MET A 235 -4.69 -11.75 -0.54
N PHE A 236 -5.16 -11.29 -1.70
CA PHE A 236 -4.30 -10.84 -2.80
C PHE A 236 -3.70 -9.44 -2.56
N ASN A 237 -4.37 -8.63 -1.76
CA ASN A 237 -3.97 -7.26 -1.45
C ASN A 237 -3.37 -7.15 -0.03
N ALA A 238 -3.47 -8.20 0.78
CA ALA A 238 -2.84 -8.25 2.09
C ALA A 238 -1.31 -8.40 1.99
N PRO A 239 -0.56 -7.85 2.95
CA PRO A 239 0.85 -8.18 3.11
C PRO A 239 1.05 -9.69 3.22
N ALA A 240 2.08 -10.23 2.55
CA ALA A 240 2.35 -11.67 2.55
C ALA A 240 2.46 -12.25 3.96
N GLU A 241 3.08 -11.54 4.90
CA GLU A 241 3.18 -11.99 6.29
C GLU A 241 1.82 -12.15 7.00
N ILE A 242 0.79 -11.40 6.60
CA ILE A 242 -0.58 -11.55 7.09
C ILE A 242 -1.28 -12.68 6.34
N ALA A 243 -1.22 -12.67 5.00
CA ALA A 243 -1.84 -13.69 4.15
C ALA A 243 -1.39 -15.11 4.50
N TRP A 244 -0.10 -15.28 4.85
CA TRP A 244 0.47 -16.57 5.26
C TRP A 244 0.37 -16.85 6.77
N GLY A 245 -0.37 -16.04 7.54
CA GLY A 245 -0.62 -16.26 8.96
C GLY A 245 0.60 -16.09 9.88
N ARG A 246 1.72 -15.53 9.40
CA ARG A 246 2.92 -15.24 10.21
C ARG A 246 2.71 -14.04 11.14
N VAL A 247 1.86 -13.11 10.73
CA VAL A 247 1.38 -11.99 11.53
C VAL A 247 -0.13 -12.12 11.64
N ARG A 248 -0.63 -12.20 12.87
CA ARG A 248 -2.07 -12.39 13.16
C ARG A 248 -2.81 -11.08 13.47
N ARG A 249 -2.10 -9.95 13.46
CA ARG A 249 -2.64 -8.63 13.80
C ARG A 249 -2.54 -7.66 12.63
N TRP A 250 -3.68 -7.14 12.20
CA TRP A 250 -3.77 -6.06 11.24
C TRP A 250 -3.62 -4.71 11.94
N GLN A 251 -2.85 -3.79 11.37
CA GLN A 251 -2.60 -2.45 11.88
C GLN A 251 -2.68 -1.41 10.75
N GLN A 252 -2.63 -0.12 11.10
CA GLN A 252 -2.68 1.00 10.16
C GLN A 252 -1.64 0.86 9.03
N ARG A 253 -0.42 0.44 9.35
CA ARG A 253 0.66 0.17 8.38
C ARG A 253 0.32 -0.89 7.31
N ASP A 254 -0.67 -1.74 7.56
CA ASP A 254 -1.11 -2.78 6.63
C ASP A 254 -2.15 -2.22 5.64
N ASP A 255 -2.98 -1.25 6.06
CA ASP A 255 -3.75 -0.41 5.13
C ASP A 255 -2.79 0.43 4.23
N ILE A 256 -1.70 0.96 4.81
CA ILE A 256 -0.65 1.68 4.05
C ILE A 256 -0.01 0.80 2.98
N TYR A 257 0.19 -0.49 3.26
CA TYR A 257 0.69 -1.43 2.25
C TYR A 257 -0.28 -1.53 1.07
N GLN A 258 -1.58 -1.66 1.34
CA GLN A 258 -2.61 -1.71 0.31
C GLN A 258 -2.67 -0.42 -0.51
N VAL A 259 -2.54 0.76 0.11
CA VAL A 259 -2.41 2.03 -0.62
C VAL A 259 -1.19 2.01 -1.54
N GLY A 260 -0.05 1.49 -1.07
CA GLY A 260 1.15 1.33 -1.88
C GLY A 260 0.93 0.47 -3.14
N LEU A 261 0.10 -0.57 -3.04
CA LEU A 261 -0.30 -1.38 -4.20
C LEU A 261 -1.13 -0.56 -5.18
N ILE A 262 -2.13 0.18 -4.69
CA ILE A 262 -2.99 1.03 -5.53
C ILE A 262 -2.18 2.08 -6.29
N VAL A 263 -1.23 2.75 -5.60
CA VAL A 263 -0.30 3.70 -6.24
C VAL A 263 0.48 3.05 -7.38
N ALA A 264 1.00 1.85 -7.16
CA ALA A 264 1.78 1.14 -8.19
C ALA A 264 0.90 0.68 -9.37
N MET A 265 -0.34 0.23 -9.09
CA MET A 265 -1.31 -0.15 -10.11
C MET A 265 -1.68 1.05 -10.99
N LEU A 266 -1.95 2.22 -10.40
CA LEU A 266 -2.24 3.45 -11.13
C LEU A 266 -1.11 3.85 -12.08
N LEU A 267 0.14 3.82 -11.60
CA LEU A 267 1.31 4.16 -12.42
C LEU A 267 1.56 3.15 -13.54
N ARG A 268 1.22 1.88 -13.33
CA ARG A 268 1.40 0.81 -14.32
C ARG A 268 0.24 0.70 -15.30
N GLY A 269 -0.95 1.16 -14.92
CA GLY A 269 -2.19 0.94 -15.67
C GLY A 269 -2.68 -0.50 -15.64
N ASP A 270 -2.28 -1.28 -14.62
CA ASP A 270 -2.62 -2.70 -14.52
C ASP A 270 -2.82 -3.11 -13.06
N ILE A 271 -3.99 -3.67 -12.77
CA ILE A 271 -4.39 -4.18 -11.44
C ILE A 271 -4.15 -5.69 -11.25
N THR A 272 -3.84 -6.42 -12.32
CA THR A 272 -3.81 -7.89 -12.35
C THR A 272 -2.43 -8.46 -12.08
N SER A 273 -1.37 -7.79 -12.57
CA SER A 273 -0.02 -8.30 -12.37
C SER A 273 0.40 -8.16 -10.90
N PRO A 274 1.03 -9.19 -10.31
CA PRO A 274 1.54 -9.09 -8.95
C PRO A 274 2.58 -7.98 -8.83
N MET A 275 2.71 -7.42 -7.63
CA MET A 275 3.59 -6.29 -7.34
C MET A 275 4.40 -6.59 -6.09
N SER A 276 5.73 -6.66 -6.23
CA SER A 276 6.63 -6.76 -5.09
C SER A 276 7.42 -5.46 -4.92
N SER A 277 8.00 -5.27 -3.73
CA SER A 277 8.91 -4.12 -3.50
C SER A 277 10.09 -4.07 -4.48
N ARG A 278 10.47 -5.18 -5.12
CA ARG A 278 11.58 -5.20 -6.09
C ARG A 278 11.19 -4.62 -7.45
N ASP A 279 9.95 -4.81 -7.88
CA ASP A 279 9.54 -4.36 -9.22
C ASP A 279 9.20 -2.87 -9.26
N VAL A 280 9.13 -2.21 -8.09
CA VAL A 280 9.01 -0.75 -7.94
C VAL A 280 10.04 0.02 -8.79
N ARG A 281 11.25 -0.52 -8.95
CA ARG A 281 12.31 0.11 -9.75
C ARG A 281 11.90 0.34 -11.23
N ARG A 282 10.95 -0.47 -11.73
CA ARG A 282 10.45 -0.45 -13.11
C ARG A 282 9.26 0.49 -13.31
N LEU A 283 8.71 1.08 -12.24
CA LEU A 283 7.56 1.97 -12.36
C LEU A 283 7.94 3.26 -13.11
N PRO A 284 7.04 3.78 -13.98
CA PRO A 284 7.29 4.98 -14.77
C PRO A 284 7.05 6.25 -13.95
N CYS A 285 7.83 6.43 -12.89
CA CYS A 285 7.75 7.59 -12.00
C CYS A 285 9.12 8.02 -11.49
N SER A 286 9.15 9.18 -10.84
CA SER A 286 10.33 9.75 -10.21
C SER A 286 10.92 8.81 -9.16
N ASP A 287 12.22 8.93 -8.96
CA ASP A 287 12.94 8.23 -7.89
C ASP A 287 12.30 8.48 -6.53
N HIS A 288 11.83 9.71 -6.29
CA HIS A 288 11.14 10.03 -5.06
C HIS A 288 9.87 9.16 -4.86
N LEU A 289 9.02 9.04 -5.87
CA LEU A 289 7.81 8.23 -5.74
C LEU A 289 8.14 6.73 -5.59
N LYS A 290 9.17 6.24 -6.29
CA LYS A 290 9.67 4.87 -6.12
C LYS A 290 10.07 4.59 -4.68
N GLU A 291 10.76 5.52 -4.02
CA GLU A 291 11.13 5.37 -2.61
C GLU A 291 9.92 5.29 -1.68
N VAL A 292 8.90 6.13 -1.94
CA VAL A 292 7.65 6.12 -1.17
C VAL A 292 6.94 4.77 -1.33
N ILE A 293 6.74 4.30 -2.56
CA ILE A 293 6.08 3.02 -2.86
C ILE A 293 6.88 1.86 -2.26
N TYR A 294 8.21 1.88 -2.41
CA TYR A 294 9.09 0.87 -1.84
C TYR A 294 8.94 0.77 -0.31
N ARG A 295 8.79 1.90 0.37
CA ARG A 295 8.56 1.92 1.82
C ARG A 295 7.20 1.32 2.18
N CYS A 296 6.14 1.59 1.42
CA CYS A 296 4.82 0.96 1.63
C CYS A 296 4.88 -0.56 1.43
N LEU A 297 5.50 -1.03 0.34
CA LEU A 297 5.55 -2.45 -0.03
C LEU A 297 6.69 -3.23 0.67
N GLY A 298 7.51 -2.54 1.45
CA GLY A 298 8.68 -3.08 2.11
C GLY A 298 8.36 -3.92 3.35
N ALA A 299 9.41 -4.19 4.12
CA ALA A 299 9.28 -4.89 5.39
C ALA A 299 8.31 -4.15 6.34
N ARG A 300 7.42 -4.89 6.99
CA ARG A 300 6.34 -4.35 7.85
C ARG A 300 6.78 -3.28 8.85
N GLY A 301 7.86 -3.51 9.59
CA GLY A 301 8.42 -2.56 10.57
C GLY A 301 9.12 -1.34 9.96
N LYS A 302 9.11 -1.21 8.64
CA LYS A 302 9.69 -0.07 7.90
C LYS A 302 8.68 0.78 7.15
N ARG A 303 7.42 0.34 7.06
CA ARG A 303 6.33 1.07 6.42
C ARG A 303 6.09 2.42 7.11
N TYR A 304 5.25 3.25 6.50
CA TYR A 304 4.71 4.40 7.22
C TYR A 304 3.80 3.91 8.34
N GLU A 305 3.89 4.55 9.51
CA GLU A 305 3.12 4.13 10.68
C GLU A 305 1.67 4.62 10.61
N ALA A 306 1.45 5.78 9.98
CA ALA A 306 0.15 6.44 9.83
C ALA A 306 -0.03 7.05 8.43
N ALA A 307 -1.27 7.30 8.04
CA ALA A 307 -1.63 7.93 6.76
C ALA A 307 -1.02 9.34 6.64
N GLY A 308 -1.04 10.14 7.70
CA GLY A 308 -0.37 11.45 7.75
C GLY A 308 1.11 11.43 7.34
N GLU A 309 1.88 10.41 7.75
CA GLU A 309 3.30 10.30 7.34
C GLU A 309 3.42 10.05 5.83
N LEU A 310 2.52 9.23 5.26
CA LEU A 310 2.52 8.95 3.84
C LEU A 310 2.09 10.18 3.02
N ILE A 311 1.11 10.96 3.50
CA ILE A 311 0.74 12.25 2.89
C ILE A 311 1.96 13.18 2.82
N ALA A 312 2.69 13.33 3.93
CA ALA A 312 3.88 14.16 3.99
C ALA A 312 4.94 13.68 2.97
N ALA A 313 5.15 12.37 2.86
CA ALA A 313 6.09 11.78 1.91
C ALA A 313 5.64 11.91 0.44
N LEU A 314 4.33 11.93 0.16
CA LEU A 314 3.81 12.18 -1.19
C LEU A 314 3.97 13.65 -1.60
N ARG A 315 3.98 14.59 -0.65
CA ARG A 315 4.09 16.04 -0.93
C ARG A 315 5.52 16.54 -0.91
N HIS A 316 6.35 16.02 -0.01
CA HIS A 316 7.67 16.57 0.27
C HIS A 316 8.74 15.50 0.11
N ARG A 317 9.78 15.83 -0.68
CA ARG A 317 10.95 14.98 -0.80
C ARG A 317 11.83 15.13 0.45
N PRO A 318 12.21 14.02 1.13
CA PRO A 318 13.16 14.08 2.23
C PRO A 318 14.49 14.69 1.75
N LYS A 319 15.14 15.50 2.60
CA LYS A 319 16.47 16.04 2.30
C LYS A 319 17.44 14.88 2.03
N GLN A 320 18.20 14.97 0.94
CA GLN A 320 19.22 13.98 0.64
C GLN A 320 20.30 14.00 1.74
N PRO A 321 20.77 12.83 2.20
CA PRO A 321 21.87 12.79 3.14
C PRO A 321 23.13 13.30 2.43
N GLN A 322 23.58 14.48 2.84
CA GLN A 322 24.79 15.09 2.29
C GLN A 322 26.03 14.30 2.72
N LEU A 323 27.04 14.30 1.85
CA LEU A 323 28.34 13.74 2.20
C LEU A 323 28.94 14.57 3.35
N GLY A 324 29.16 13.91 4.48
CA GLY A 324 29.71 14.54 5.67
C GLY A 324 31.21 14.30 5.80
N ARG A 325 31.85 15.06 6.69
CA ARG A 325 33.25 14.80 7.11
C ARG A 325 33.29 13.96 8.38
N VAL A 326 34.07 12.90 8.36
CA VAL A 326 34.47 12.08 9.50
C VAL A 326 35.99 12.17 9.65
N VAL A 327 36.46 12.35 10.90
CA VAL A 327 37.88 12.54 11.23
C VAL A 327 38.54 11.23 11.71
N SER A 328 37.76 10.31 12.30
CA SER A 328 38.23 9.01 12.77
C SER A 328 37.09 7.99 12.74
N LEU A 329 37.43 6.72 12.46
CA LEU A 329 36.50 5.60 12.53
C LEU A 329 36.57 4.83 13.87
N LYS A 330 37.50 5.18 14.77
CA LYS A 330 37.64 4.50 16.07
C LYS A 330 36.36 4.61 16.88
N GLY A 331 35.81 3.48 17.32
CA GLY A 331 34.57 3.37 18.08
C GLY A 331 33.28 3.60 17.27
N LYS A 332 33.37 3.90 15.96
CA LYS A 332 32.19 4.18 15.14
C LYS A 332 31.61 2.91 14.54
N ARG A 333 30.27 2.84 14.48
CA ARG A 333 29.52 1.80 13.81
C ARG A 333 29.37 2.12 12.32
N VAL A 334 30.02 1.32 11.48
CA VAL A 334 30.18 1.57 10.06
C VAL A 334 29.46 0.53 9.22
N SER A 335 28.68 1.00 8.24
CA SER A 335 28.10 0.18 7.18
C SER A 335 28.65 0.62 5.83
N PHE A 336 28.64 -0.28 4.84
CA PHE A 336 29.02 0.05 3.46
C PHE A 336 27.84 -0.12 2.49
N THR A 337 27.80 0.63 1.39
CA THR A 337 26.81 0.52 0.31
C THR A 337 27.46 0.79 -1.06
N GLY A 338 26.84 0.31 -2.14
CA GLY A 338 27.35 0.45 -3.50
C GLY A 338 28.52 -0.48 -3.83
N PHE A 339 29.04 -0.34 -5.04
CA PHE A 339 30.25 -1.02 -5.51
C PHE A 339 31.48 -0.25 -5.05
N LEU A 340 32.32 -0.91 -4.27
CA LEU A 340 33.61 -0.38 -3.84
C LEU A 340 34.66 -0.72 -4.90
N THR A 341 35.67 0.15 -5.04
CA THR A 341 36.83 -0.09 -5.92
C THR A 341 37.68 -1.26 -5.46
N ARG A 342 37.71 -1.55 -4.16
CA ARG A 342 38.37 -2.73 -3.59
C ARG A 342 37.36 -3.75 -3.05
N PRO A 343 37.73 -5.04 -2.90
CA PRO A 343 36.86 -6.06 -2.33
C PRO A 343 36.28 -5.65 -0.97
N ARG A 344 35.01 -5.98 -0.76
CA ARG A 344 34.30 -5.60 0.46
C ARG A 344 34.92 -6.21 1.71
N SER A 345 35.48 -7.41 1.61
CA SER A 345 36.24 -8.08 2.68
C SER A 345 37.43 -7.23 3.14
N GLU A 346 38.19 -6.66 2.20
CA GLU A 346 39.34 -5.79 2.48
C GLU A 346 38.89 -4.50 3.19
N ALA A 347 37.84 -3.85 2.68
CA ALA A 347 37.28 -2.65 3.31
C ALA A 347 36.80 -2.92 4.75
N ILE A 348 36.18 -4.09 5.00
CA ILE A 348 35.76 -4.51 6.34
C ILE A 348 36.97 -4.71 7.26
N ALA A 349 38.02 -5.39 6.79
CA ALA A 349 39.24 -5.61 7.56
C ALA A 349 39.94 -4.29 7.90
N ALA A 350 40.06 -3.38 6.93
CA ALA A 350 40.64 -2.05 7.11
C ALA A 350 39.86 -1.21 8.13
N ALA A 351 38.52 -1.24 8.08
CA ALA A 351 37.68 -0.55 9.05
C ALA A 351 37.86 -1.10 10.47
N LYS A 352 37.88 -2.42 10.64
CA LYS A 352 38.12 -3.08 11.94
C LYS A 352 39.51 -2.71 12.49
N LYS A 353 40.55 -2.76 11.65
CA LYS A 353 41.92 -2.35 12.02
C LYS A 353 41.99 -0.88 12.45
N ALA A 354 41.19 -0.01 11.85
CA ALA A 354 41.07 1.41 12.25
C ALA A 354 40.29 1.62 13.57
N GLY A 355 39.72 0.56 14.15
CA GLY A 355 38.96 0.55 15.40
C GLY A 355 37.45 0.72 15.22
N ALA A 356 36.91 0.49 14.02
CA ALA A 356 35.48 0.59 13.75
C ALA A 356 34.73 -0.70 14.06
N ILE A 357 33.44 -0.57 14.39
CA ILE A 357 32.51 -1.69 14.55
C ILE A 357 31.72 -1.84 13.25
N VAL A 358 32.01 -2.87 12.46
CA VAL A 358 31.35 -3.05 11.16
C VAL A 358 29.99 -3.71 11.32
N GLN A 359 28.97 -3.11 10.71
CA GLN A 359 27.60 -3.62 10.68
C GLN A 359 27.18 -4.01 9.26
N SER A 360 26.34 -5.04 9.16
CA SER A 360 25.80 -5.50 7.87
C SER A 360 24.72 -4.56 7.33
N LYS A 361 23.89 -3.99 8.21
CA LYS A 361 22.77 -3.09 7.88
C LYS A 361 22.81 -1.85 8.77
N PRO A 362 22.47 -0.67 8.24
CA PRO A 362 22.27 0.52 9.07
C PRO A 362 21.10 0.35 10.04
N GLY A 363 21.20 0.98 11.20
CA GLY A 363 20.16 1.07 12.22
C GLY A 363 20.33 2.32 13.09
N PRO A 364 19.50 2.49 14.13
CA PRO A 364 19.54 3.68 15.02
C PRO A 364 20.89 3.98 15.65
N SER A 365 21.74 2.96 15.79
CA SER A 365 23.07 3.06 16.36
C SER A 365 24.17 3.34 15.33
N SER A 366 23.87 3.33 14.03
CA SER A 366 24.88 3.51 12.99
C SER A 366 25.42 4.94 12.97
N ASP A 367 26.73 5.09 12.89
CA ASP A 367 27.40 6.40 12.89
C ASP A 367 27.79 6.83 11.47
N VAL A 368 28.23 5.88 10.65
CA VAL A 368 28.80 6.15 9.32
C VAL A 368 28.31 5.15 8.28
N LEU A 369 27.89 5.66 7.12
CA LEU A 369 27.66 4.87 5.91
C LEU A 369 28.71 5.24 4.87
N VAL A 370 29.54 4.27 4.49
CA VAL A 370 30.50 4.40 3.39
C VAL A 370 29.80 4.08 2.08
N ARG A 371 29.82 5.03 1.14
CA ARG A 371 29.18 4.93 -0.17
C ARG A 371 30.23 4.77 -1.26
N GLY A 372 30.17 3.64 -1.96
CA GLY A 372 30.83 3.40 -3.25
C GLY A 372 29.98 3.84 -4.44
N ARG A 373 30.33 3.38 -5.63
CA ARG A 373 29.58 3.66 -6.87
C ARG A 373 28.14 3.10 -6.79
N PRO A 374 27.14 3.76 -7.38
CA PRO A 374 25.76 3.25 -7.43
C PRO A 374 25.66 1.88 -8.10
N ASN A 375 24.60 1.14 -7.78
CA ASN A 375 24.27 -0.12 -8.44
C ASN A 375 23.06 0.12 -9.35
N ALA A 376 23.15 -0.25 -10.63
CA ALA A 376 22.08 -0.07 -11.61
C ALA A 376 20.76 -0.77 -11.24
N LEU A 377 20.79 -1.76 -10.35
CA LEU A 377 19.61 -2.48 -9.86
C LEU A 377 18.99 -1.87 -8.59
N GLN A 378 19.40 -0.67 -8.18
CA GLN A 378 18.80 0.05 -7.05
C GLN A 378 17.34 0.44 -7.35
N ILE A 379 16.60 0.75 -6.27
CA ILE A 379 15.16 0.99 -6.36
C ILE A 379 14.83 2.33 -7.04
N ALA A 380 15.69 3.33 -6.87
CA ALA A 380 15.40 4.72 -7.25
C ALA A 380 16.70 5.49 -7.57
N GLY A 381 17.07 5.58 -8.84
CA GLY A 381 18.27 6.30 -9.30
C GLY A 381 19.57 5.92 -8.57
N ASP A 382 20.52 6.85 -8.56
CA ASP A 382 21.87 6.64 -8.01
C ASP A 382 21.93 6.60 -6.47
N ASP A 383 20.89 7.10 -5.80
CA ASP A 383 20.79 7.16 -4.35
C ASP A 383 19.78 6.15 -3.76
N GLY A 384 19.09 5.35 -4.58
CA GLY A 384 17.98 4.49 -4.18
C GLY A 384 18.38 3.14 -3.62
N GLY A 385 19.61 3.00 -3.15
CA GLY A 385 20.09 1.80 -2.50
C GLY A 385 19.35 1.59 -1.19
N THR A 386 18.95 0.35 -0.90
CA THR A 386 18.15 0.02 0.31
C THR A 386 18.77 0.52 1.61
N LYS A 387 20.10 0.62 1.69
CA LYS A 387 20.82 1.22 2.84
C LYS A 387 20.73 2.74 2.88
N LEU A 388 20.78 3.43 1.74
CA LEU A 388 20.62 4.88 1.68
C LEU A 388 19.19 5.29 2.03
N LEU A 389 18.20 4.52 1.58
CA LEU A 389 16.80 4.69 1.98
C LEU A 389 16.62 4.53 3.50
N GLU A 390 17.30 3.54 4.09
CA GLU A 390 17.31 3.38 5.54
C GLU A 390 17.93 4.58 6.26
N ILE A 391 19.03 5.13 5.76
CA ILE A 391 19.64 6.34 6.35
C ILE A 391 18.70 7.53 6.30
N ARG A 392 18.00 7.74 5.17
CA ARG A 392 17.00 8.82 5.07
C ARG A 392 15.88 8.65 6.10
N ARG A 393 15.37 7.42 6.25
CA ARG A 393 14.36 7.09 7.26
C ARG A 393 14.86 7.33 8.70
N LEU A 394 16.12 7.00 8.98
CA LEU A 394 16.72 7.24 10.28
C LEU A 394 16.88 8.75 10.53
N ALA A 395 17.27 9.52 9.52
CA ALA A 395 17.39 10.97 9.60
C ALA A 395 16.05 11.66 9.91
N THR A 396 14.93 11.21 9.33
CA THR A 396 13.60 11.75 9.68
C THR A 396 13.19 11.46 11.13
N ARG A 397 13.86 10.51 11.80
CA ARG A 397 13.68 10.19 13.22
C ARG A 397 14.74 10.83 14.12
N GLY A 398 15.51 11.79 13.61
CA GLY A 398 16.55 12.49 14.36
C GLY A 398 17.88 11.74 14.50
N HIS A 399 18.02 10.56 13.89
CA HIS A 399 19.30 9.83 13.91
C HIS A 399 20.28 10.41 12.89
N ALA A 400 21.42 10.91 13.36
CA ALA A 400 22.45 11.49 12.51
C ALA A 400 23.46 10.44 12.05
N VAL A 401 23.26 9.90 10.84
CA VAL A 401 24.25 9.01 10.20
C VAL A 401 25.02 9.77 9.14
N LYS A 402 26.36 9.85 9.28
CA LYS A 402 27.20 10.53 8.28
C LYS A 402 27.45 9.63 7.09
N VAL A 403 27.11 10.09 5.89
CA VAL A 403 27.48 9.40 4.64
C VAL A 403 28.84 9.91 4.19
N ILE A 404 29.80 9.02 3.94
CA ILE A 404 31.13 9.37 3.41
C ILE A 404 31.40 8.64 2.10
N GLY A 405 32.14 9.26 1.19
CA GLY A 405 32.58 8.63 -0.04
C GLY A 405 33.76 7.66 0.19
N GLU A 406 33.92 6.71 -0.71
CA GLU A 406 35.00 5.72 -0.66
C GLU A 406 36.41 6.34 -0.55
N ARG A 407 36.69 7.43 -1.28
CA ARG A 407 37.98 8.15 -1.19
C ARG A 407 38.29 8.65 0.22
N GLN A 408 37.28 9.11 0.94
CA GLN A 408 37.47 9.55 2.33
C GLN A 408 37.67 8.35 3.27
N PHE A 409 36.93 7.27 3.05
CA PHE A 409 37.09 6.04 3.82
C PHE A 409 38.54 5.52 3.76
N TRP A 410 39.12 5.39 2.55
CA TRP A 410 40.50 4.90 2.39
C TRP A 410 41.52 5.82 3.07
N ARG A 411 41.38 7.15 2.94
CA ARG A 411 42.23 8.10 3.67
C ARG A 411 42.20 7.89 5.19
N LEU A 412 41.04 7.58 5.77
CA LEU A 412 40.89 7.40 7.22
C LEU A 412 41.52 6.11 7.76
N VAL A 413 41.54 5.04 6.95
CA VAL A 413 42.10 3.74 7.36
C VAL A 413 43.59 3.62 7.02
N GLU A 414 44.06 4.33 5.98
CA GLU A 414 45.46 4.32 5.53
C GLU A 414 46.33 5.37 6.24
N SER A 415 45.77 6.50 6.71
CA SER A 415 46.55 7.58 7.35
C SER A 415 47.23 7.16 8.67
N LYS A 416 46.80 6.05 9.28
CA LYS A 416 47.46 5.46 10.46
C LYS A 416 48.67 4.57 10.13
N ALA A 417 49.02 4.40 8.85
CA ALA A 417 50.14 3.57 8.42
C ALA A 417 51.49 4.30 8.28
N LYS A 418 51.58 5.62 8.53
CA LYS A 418 52.89 6.30 8.60
C LYS A 418 53.44 6.25 10.03
N PRO A 419 54.56 5.55 10.30
CA PRO A 419 55.23 5.64 11.59
C PRO A 419 55.72 7.09 11.79
N ARG A 420 55.51 7.64 12.99
CA ARG A 420 56.07 8.93 13.38
C ARG A 420 57.60 8.83 13.28
N LYS A 421 58.24 9.64 12.42
CA LYS A 421 59.70 9.80 12.43
C LYS A 421 60.14 10.30 13.82
N PRO A 422 61.21 9.77 14.42
CA PRO A 422 61.70 10.25 15.70
C PRO A 422 62.18 11.69 15.57
N THR A 423 61.70 12.55 16.47
CA THR A 423 62.12 13.93 16.64
C THR A 423 63.62 13.96 16.96
N ARG A 424 64.42 14.60 16.10
CA ARG A 424 65.82 14.92 16.38
C ARG A 424 65.87 15.82 17.63
N ARG A 425 66.49 15.33 18.72
CA ARG A 425 66.89 16.16 19.86
C ARG A 425 67.92 17.18 19.37
N SER A 426 67.61 18.46 19.50
CA SER A 426 68.58 19.56 19.38
C SER A 426 69.55 19.50 20.53
N LYS A 427 70.86 19.43 20.23
CA LYS A 427 71.94 19.66 21.18
C LYS A 427 71.81 21.10 21.73
N ALA A 428 71.68 21.24 23.04
CA ALA A 428 71.91 22.49 23.73
C ALA A 428 73.42 22.62 23.99
N THR A 429 74.05 23.61 23.36
CA THR A 429 75.35 24.15 23.72
C THR A 429 75.19 25.01 24.97
N SER A 430 75.82 24.61 26.08
CA SER A 430 76.03 25.48 27.25
C SER A 430 77.31 26.30 27.04
N ARG A 431 77.15 27.63 27.05
CA ARG A 431 78.22 28.60 27.31
C ARG A 431 77.74 29.48 28.45
N ALA A 432 78.32 29.26 29.63
CA ALA A 432 78.68 30.22 30.68
C ALA A 432 79.19 29.39 31.85
#